data_AF-A0AAN8MQR8-F1
#
_entry.id   AF-A0AAN8MQR8-F1
#
_cell.length_a   1.000
_cell.length_b   1.000
_cell.length_c   1.000
_cell.angle_alpha   90.00
_cell.angle_beta   90.00
_cell.angle_gamma   90.00
#
_symmetry.space_group_name_H-M   'P 1'
#
loop_
_entity.id
_entity.type
_entity.pdbx_description
1 polymer ?
#
loop_
_entity_poly.entity_id
_entity_poly.type
_entity_poly.pdbx_seq_one_letter_code
_entity_poly.pdbx_strand_id
1 'polypeptide(L)'
;MSFFFLPLPLHSSTCHKHRSPRDQRDKKERKETNSTMSSRRERERERERDRDEEEEDSPNRYPKYMSITGEPLELDLDKKFLGKCRHIDEFESLNQLGEGTYGVVRRARDRKITNRTDKHAIVALKQVRIFDEDRNNGIPITALREIFLLRDLKHRNVVRVLDVAVGDELHDVYMVMEYAEQVGP
;
A
#
# COMPACT_ATOMS: atom_id res chain seq x y z
N MET A 1 -57.91 18.68 -29.01
CA MET A 1 -57.63 17.79 -27.87
C MET A 1 -56.36 18.32 -27.22
N SER A 2 -56.44 19.34 -26.38
CA SER A 2 -56.76 19.26 -24.93
C SER A 2 -55.72 18.42 -24.19
N PHE A 3 -55.06 18.83 -23.11
CA PHE A 3 -54.84 20.08 -22.39
C PHE A 3 -53.75 19.68 -21.36
N PHE A 4 -52.83 20.59 -21.03
CA PHE A 4 -51.94 20.50 -19.87
C PHE A 4 -52.70 20.08 -18.59
N PHE A 5 -52.06 19.38 -17.65
CA PHE A 5 -52.15 19.68 -16.20
C PHE A 5 -51.11 18.87 -15.39
N LEU A 6 -50.16 19.57 -14.77
CA LEU A 6 -49.46 19.12 -13.56
C LEU A 6 -50.42 19.20 -12.35
N PRO A 7 -50.26 18.37 -11.31
CA PRO A 7 -50.76 18.69 -9.98
C PRO A 7 -49.63 19.18 -9.04
N LEU A 8 -49.86 20.35 -8.46
CA LEU A 8 -49.21 20.90 -7.26
C LEU A 8 -49.92 20.37 -5.98
N PRO A 9 -49.32 20.53 -4.78
CA PRO A 9 -49.64 19.73 -3.59
C PRO A 9 -50.79 20.30 -2.75
N LEU A 10 -51.44 19.41 -1.99
CA LEU A 10 -52.40 19.76 -0.93
C LEU A 10 -51.78 19.60 0.46
N HIS A 11 -52.14 20.53 1.34
CA HIS A 11 -51.56 20.78 2.66
C HIS A 11 -52.26 19.99 3.79
N SER A 12 -51.43 19.54 4.74
CA SER A 12 -51.61 19.22 6.17
C SER A 12 -52.95 18.74 6.77
N SER A 13 -52.87 17.64 7.53
CA SER A 13 -53.54 17.50 8.83
C SER A 13 -52.65 16.73 9.82
N THR A 14 -52.30 17.38 10.92
CA THR A 14 -51.51 16.85 12.05
C THR A 14 -52.38 15.95 12.93
N CYS A 15 -51.93 14.71 13.18
CA CYS A 15 -52.53 13.81 14.16
C CYS A 15 -51.52 13.51 15.29
N HIS A 16 -51.83 13.96 16.51
CA HIS A 16 -51.07 13.68 17.72
C HIS A 16 -51.22 12.20 18.10
N LYS A 17 -50.13 11.42 18.05
CA LYS A 17 -50.08 10.06 18.62
C LYS A 17 -49.72 10.11 20.11
N HIS A 18 -50.69 9.80 20.97
CA HIS A 18 -50.47 9.44 22.38
C HIS A 18 -49.68 8.12 22.47
N ARG A 19 -48.53 8.11 23.17
CA ARG A 19 -47.76 6.88 23.47
C ARG A 19 -48.34 6.16 24.69
N SER A 20 -48.52 4.84 24.58
CA SER A 20 -48.97 3.99 25.68
C SER A 20 -47.79 3.48 26.54
N PRO A 21 -47.96 3.18 27.84
CA PRO A 21 -46.88 2.80 28.76
C PRO A 21 -46.25 1.41 28.54
N ARG A 22 -46.75 0.61 27.59
CA ARG A 22 -46.20 -0.74 27.28
C ARG A 22 -44.93 -0.70 26.42
N ASP A 23 -44.71 0.36 25.64
CA ASP A 23 -43.53 0.50 24.75
C ASP A 23 -42.19 0.80 25.47
N GLN A 24 -42.23 1.01 26.80
CA GLN A 24 -41.03 1.36 27.58
C GLN A 24 -40.33 0.16 28.22
N ARG A 25 -40.99 -1.00 28.37
CA ARG A 25 -40.36 -2.22 28.91
C ARG A 25 -39.54 -2.97 27.86
N ASP A 26 -40.03 -3.07 26.62
CA ASP A 26 -39.34 -3.80 25.54
C ASP A 26 -38.03 -3.14 25.08
N LYS A 27 -37.87 -1.83 25.30
CA LYS A 27 -36.62 -1.10 25.01
C LYS A 27 -35.55 -1.28 26.08
N LYS A 28 -35.91 -1.67 27.30
CA LYS A 28 -34.95 -1.87 28.39
C LYS A 28 -34.31 -3.25 28.30
N GLU A 29 -35.11 -4.28 28.05
CA GLU A 29 -34.63 -5.66 27.85
C GLU A 29 -33.77 -5.82 26.57
N ARG A 30 -34.12 -5.12 25.48
CA ARG A 30 -33.28 -5.06 24.26
C ARG A 30 -31.95 -4.33 24.46
N LYS A 31 -31.85 -3.41 25.42
CA LYS A 31 -30.60 -2.70 25.72
C LYS A 31 -29.67 -3.54 26.59
N GLU A 32 -30.22 -4.28 27.55
CA GLU A 32 -29.45 -5.16 28.44
C GLU A 32 -28.92 -6.41 27.71
N THR A 33 -29.69 -6.97 26.77
CA THR A 33 -29.24 -8.07 25.91
C THR A 33 -28.14 -7.64 24.94
N ASN A 34 -28.23 -6.43 24.36
CA ASN A 34 -27.20 -5.89 23.48
C ASN A 34 -25.90 -5.53 24.21
N SER A 35 -25.95 -5.03 25.45
CA SER A 35 -24.72 -4.75 26.22
C SER A 35 -23.99 -6.02 26.64
N THR A 36 -24.73 -7.09 26.95
CA THR A 36 -24.18 -8.40 27.32
C THR A 36 -23.54 -9.12 26.11
N MET A 37 -24.12 -8.98 24.91
CA MET A 37 -23.52 -9.52 23.68
C MET A 37 -22.28 -8.74 23.22
N SER A 38 -22.23 -7.43 23.45
CA SER A 38 -21.06 -6.59 23.11
C SER A 38 -19.84 -6.95 23.97
N SER A 39 -20.05 -7.10 25.28
CA SER A 39 -18.97 -7.45 26.22
C SER A 39 -18.42 -8.87 26.01
N ARG A 40 -19.25 -9.81 25.54
CA ARG A 40 -18.79 -11.18 25.20
C ARG A 40 -17.95 -11.21 23.93
N ARG A 41 -18.32 -10.40 22.92
CA ARG A 41 -17.55 -10.22 21.67
C ARG A 41 -16.23 -9.49 21.88
N GLU A 42 -16.17 -8.53 22.79
CA GLU A 42 -14.91 -7.86 23.13
C GLU A 42 -13.93 -8.82 23.81
N ARG A 43 -14.41 -9.66 24.74
CA ARG A 43 -13.57 -10.69 25.38
C ARG A 43 -13.12 -11.79 24.42
N GLU A 44 -13.93 -12.15 23.42
CA GLU A 44 -13.51 -13.07 22.35
C GLU A 44 -12.45 -12.42 21.45
N ARG A 45 -12.57 -11.14 21.12
CA ARG A 45 -11.57 -10.37 20.34
C ARG A 45 -10.27 -10.08 21.09
N GLU A 46 -10.31 -9.97 22.42
CA GLU A 46 -9.10 -9.91 23.25
C GLU A 46 -8.41 -11.27 23.27
N ARG A 47 -9.16 -12.38 23.43
CA ARG A 47 -8.62 -13.74 23.38
C ARG A 47 -8.13 -14.21 22.01
N GLU A 48 -8.64 -13.63 20.93
CA GLU A 48 -8.09 -13.81 19.57
C GLU A 48 -6.80 -13.02 19.41
N ARG A 49 -6.76 -11.76 19.88
CA ARG A 49 -5.54 -10.94 19.90
C ARG A 49 -4.42 -11.58 20.73
N ASP A 50 -4.72 -12.10 21.91
CA ASP A 50 -3.74 -12.79 22.74
C ASP A 50 -3.21 -14.08 22.06
N ARG A 51 -4.02 -14.73 21.21
CA ARG A 51 -3.62 -15.92 20.44
C ARG A 51 -2.77 -15.57 19.22
N ASP A 52 -3.09 -14.47 18.56
CA ASP A 52 -2.30 -13.95 17.44
C ASP A 52 -0.92 -13.45 17.94
N GLU A 53 -0.85 -12.88 19.16
CA GLU A 53 0.41 -12.46 19.80
C GLU A 53 1.30 -13.66 20.20
N GLU A 54 0.73 -14.81 20.59
CA GLU A 54 1.50 -16.03 20.89
C GLU A 54 2.00 -16.76 19.62
N GLU A 55 1.40 -16.55 18.45
CA GLU A 55 1.90 -17.08 17.16
C GLU A 55 3.04 -16.24 16.54
N GLU A 56 3.31 -15.04 17.04
CA GLU A 56 4.35 -14.17 16.48
C GLU A 56 5.79 -14.59 16.86
N ASP A 57 5.99 -15.40 17.90
CA ASP A 57 7.32 -15.73 18.45
C ASP A 57 7.81 -17.16 18.14
N SER A 58 7.29 -17.78 17.07
CA SER A 58 7.80 -19.10 16.62
C SER A 58 9.05 -18.94 15.75
N PRO A 59 10.21 -19.54 16.12
CA PRO A 59 11.47 -19.40 15.39
C PRO A 59 11.49 -20.04 14.00
N ASN A 60 10.37 -20.64 13.56
CA ASN A 60 10.27 -21.42 12.33
C ASN A 60 9.31 -20.82 11.29
N ARG A 61 8.98 -19.51 11.39
CA ARG A 61 8.04 -18.82 10.49
C ARG A 61 8.62 -18.51 9.10
N TYR A 62 9.93 -18.40 8.96
CA TYR A 62 10.55 -17.98 7.70
C TYR A 62 10.83 -19.17 6.78
N PRO A 63 10.54 -19.06 5.47
CA PRO A 63 10.87 -20.11 4.52
C PRO A 63 12.38 -20.40 4.58
N LYS A 64 12.74 -21.67 4.77
CA LYS A 64 14.13 -22.12 4.77
C LYS A 64 14.71 -21.88 3.38
N TYR A 65 15.55 -20.87 3.24
CA TYR A 65 16.14 -20.51 1.95
C TYR A 65 17.11 -21.62 1.52
N MET A 66 17.03 -22.02 0.25
CA MET A 66 18.03 -22.89 -0.36
C MET A 66 18.93 -22.07 -1.26
N SER A 67 20.23 -22.29 -1.14
CA SER A 67 21.20 -21.73 -2.07
C SER A 67 21.02 -22.32 -3.47
N ILE A 68 21.59 -21.66 -4.48
CA ILE A 68 21.62 -22.17 -5.87
C ILE A 68 22.35 -23.52 -6.01
N THR A 69 23.14 -23.90 -5.00
CA THR A 69 23.84 -25.20 -4.96
C THR A 69 23.01 -26.29 -4.28
N GLY A 70 21.79 -25.98 -3.82
CA GLY A 70 20.92 -26.92 -3.11
C GLY A 70 21.23 -27.08 -1.62
N GLU A 71 22.24 -26.35 -1.11
CA GLU A 71 22.57 -26.35 0.31
C GLU A 71 21.59 -25.44 1.09
N PRO A 72 21.07 -25.88 2.24
CA PRO A 72 20.26 -25.05 3.11
C PRO A 72 21.04 -23.82 3.58
N LEU A 73 20.50 -22.64 3.33
CA LEU A 73 21.11 -21.37 3.72
C LEU A 73 20.51 -20.93 5.06
N GLU A 74 21.28 -21.05 6.13
CA GLU A 74 20.96 -20.42 7.41
C GLU A 74 21.30 -18.93 7.31
N LEU A 75 20.31 -18.13 6.91
CA LEU A 75 20.40 -16.68 6.99
C LEU A 75 20.10 -16.26 8.42
N ASP A 76 21.10 -15.69 9.10
CA ASP A 76 20.88 -14.92 10.31
C ASP A 76 20.11 -13.64 9.92
N LEU A 77 18.78 -13.74 10.01
CA LEU A 77 17.85 -12.66 9.71
C LEU A 77 17.83 -11.59 10.81
N ASP A 78 18.75 -11.62 11.77
CA ASP A 78 18.92 -10.60 12.81
C ASP A 78 19.15 -9.20 12.20
N LYS A 79 18.03 -8.54 11.92
CA LYS A 79 17.78 -7.08 11.77
C LYS A 79 18.68 -6.29 10.81
N LYS A 80 19.62 -6.91 10.11
CA LYS A 80 20.54 -6.27 9.15
C LYS A 80 20.41 -6.80 7.72
N PHE A 81 19.78 -7.95 7.52
CA PHE A 81 19.58 -8.55 6.20
C PHE A 81 18.26 -8.17 5.53
N LEU A 82 17.23 -7.79 6.33
CA LEU A 82 16.03 -7.14 5.80
C LEU A 82 16.40 -5.74 5.31
N GLY A 83 16.19 -5.50 4.01
CA GLY A 83 16.72 -4.35 3.30
C GLY A 83 16.22 -3.01 3.88
N LYS A 84 17.12 -2.02 3.97
CA LYS A 84 16.81 -0.63 4.31
C LYS A 84 16.12 0.14 3.16
N CYS A 85 15.51 -0.58 2.21
CA CYS A 85 14.85 0.03 1.06
C CYS A 85 13.68 0.88 1.55
N ARG A 86 13.47 2.02 0.90
CA ARG A 86 12.38 2.93 1.26
C ARG A 86 11.05 2.37 0.79
N HIS A 87 9.97 2.69 1.49
CA HIS A 87 8.64 2.34 1.00
C HIS A 87 8.22 3.25 -0.16
N ILE A 88 7.50 2.72 -1.14
CA ILE A 88 7.03 3.48 -2.30
C ILE A 88 6.12 4.66 -1.91
N ASP A 89 5.39 4.56 -0.80
CA ASP A 89 4.52 5.64 -0.28
C ASP A 89 5.27 6.89 0.15
N GLU A 90 6.59 6.78 0.37
CA GLU A 90 7.45 7.94 0.59
C GLU A 90 7.62 8.79 -0.67
N PHE A 91 7.10 8.34 -1.81
CA PHE A 91 7.15 9.04 -3.08
C PHE A 91 5.73 9.31 -3.58
N GLU A 92 5.40 10.58 -3.75
CA GLU A 92 4.15 10.98 -4.37
C GLU A 92 4.29 10.86 -5.89
N SER A 93 3.68 9.82 -6.47
CA SER A 93 3.60 9.65 -7.93
C SER A 93 2.86 10.83 -8.56
N LEU A 94 3.47 11.43 -9.57
CA LEU A 94 2.90 12.50 -10.39
C LEU A 94 2.48 11.89 -11.75
N ASN A 95 2.88 12.50 -12.86
CA ASN A 95 2.56 12.03 -14.21
C ASN A 95 3.48 10.90 -14.67
N GLN A 96 2.99 10.06 -15.57
CA GLN A 96 3.81 9.10 -16.31
C GLN A 96 4.73 9.85 -17.29
N LEU A 97 5.98 9.42 -17.39
CA LEU A 97 6.99 9.95 -18.31
C LEU A 97 7.12 9.06 -19.55
N GLY A 98 6.94 7.75 -19.38
CA GLY A 98 6.97 6.81 -20.49
C GLY A 98 6.72 5.37 -20.04
N GLU A 99 6.50 4.51 -21.02
CA GLU A 99 6.39 3.06 -20.86
C GLU A 99 7.19 2.38 -21.96
N GLY A 100 7.88 1.30 -21.61
CA GLY A 100 8.58 0.46 -22.56
C GLY A 100 8.63 -0.99 -22.11
N THR A 101 9.38 -1.80 -22.85
CA THR A 101 9.55 -3.24 -22.56
C THR A 101 10.08 -3.49 -21.14
N TYR A 102 10.92 -2.59 -20.64
CA TYR A 102 11.60 -2.72 -19.34
C TYR A 102 10.82 -2.12 -18.17
N GLY A 103 9.60 -1.62 -18.39
CA GLY A 103 8.72 -1.12 -17.34
C GLY A 103 8.14 0.27 -17.61
N VAL A 104 7.49 0.81 -16.58
CA VAL A 104 6.81 2.12 -16.60
C VAL A 104 7.65 3.10 -15.80
N VAL A 105 7.84 4.31 -16.34
CA VAL A 105 8.55 5.40 -15.67
C VAL A 105 7.56 6.50 -15.32
N ARG A 106 7.50 6.85 -14.04
CA ARG A 106 6.67 7.94 -13.52
C ARG A 106 7.54 9.03 -12.91
N ARG A 107 7.16 10.28 -13.11
CA ARG A 107 7.68 11.40 -12.32
C ARG A 107 7.10 11.27 -10.92
N ALA A 108 7.89 11.52 -9.89
CA ALA A 108 7.40 11.53 -8.52
C ALA A 108 8.09 12.62 -7.70
N ARG A 109 7.43 13.00 -6.61
CA ARG A 109 8.01 13.88 -5.59
C ARG A 109 8.48 13.04 -4.41
N ASP A 110 9.72 13.24 -4.00
CA ASP A 110 10.25 12.63 -2.78
C ASP A 110 9.71 13.36 -1.54
N ARG A 111 8.96 12.66 -0.67
CA ARG A 111 8.35 13.25 0.52
C ARG A 111 9.35 13.52 1.65
N LYS A 112 10.52 12.88 1.65
CA LYS A 112 11.58 13.16 2.63
C LYS A 112 12.26 14.51 2.36
N ILE A 113 12.21 14.99 1.13
CA ILE A 113 12.83 16.25 0.73
C ILE A 113 11.84 17.41 0.95
N THR A 114 12.06 18.15 2.03
CA THR A 114 11.21 19.30 2.41
C THR A 114 11.52 20.54 1.57
N ASN A 115 12.78 20.71 1.16
CA ASN A 115 13.19 21.83 0.32
C ASN A 115 12.88 21.58 -1.15
N ARG A 116 11.93 22.33 -1.71
CA ARG A 116 11.54 22.21 -3.14
C ARG A 116 12.64 22.63 -4.12
N THR A 117 13.68 23.35 -3.69
CA THR A 117 14.81 23.71 -4.55
C THR A 117 15.89 22.65 -4.62
N ASP A 118 15.79 21.57 -3.84
CA ASP A 118 16.71 20.44 -3.95
C ASP A 118 16.53 19.75 -5.31
N LYS A 119 17.65 19.43 -5.95
CA LYS A 119 17.70 18.72 -7.23
C LYS A 119 16.95 17.39 -7.19
N HIS A 120 16.85 16.76 -6.01
CA HIS A 120 16.22 15.45 -5.82
C HIS A 120 14.82 15.54 -5.22
N ALA A 121 14.23 16.74 -5.11
CA ALA A 121 12.84 16.90 -4.70
C ALA A 121 11.87 16.24 -5.71
N ILE A 122 12.27 16.21 -6.99
CA ILE A 122 11.59 15.50 -8.07
C ILE A 122 12.50 14.38 -8.57
N VAL A 123 11.95 13.18 -8.70
CA VAL A 123 12.65 11.97 -9.12
C VAL A 123 11.87 11.27 -10.24
N ALA A 124 12.56 10.37 -10.95
CA ALA A 124 11.92 9.41 -11.85
C ALA A 124 11.87 8.05 -11.15
N LEU A 125 10.68 7.45 -11.08
CA LEU A 125 10.45 6.11 -10.56
C LEU A 125 10.27 5.16 -11.74
N LYS A 126 11.25 4.28 -11.96
CA LYS A 126 11.13 3.17 -12.93
C LYS A 126 10.64 1.94 -12.18
N GLN A 127 9.40 1.54 -12.43
CA GLN A 127 8.84 0.29 -11.93
C GLN A 127 9.46 -0.88 -12.71
N VAL A 128 10.07 -1.83 -12.00
CA VAL A 128 10.61 -3.04 -12.60
C VAL A 128 9.45 -3.92 -13.04
N ARG A 129 9.45 -4.31 -14.31
CA ARG A 129 8.42 -5.22 -14.85
C ARG A 129 8.79 -6.65 -14.50
N ILE A 130 7.89 -7.34 -13.80
CA ILE A 130 7.99 -8.77 -13.51
C ILE A 130 6.80 -9.43 -14.22
N PHE A 131 7.10 -10.30 -15.19
CA PHE A 131 6.07 -11.00 -15.95
C PHE A 131 5.44 -12.11 -15.10
N ASP A 132 4.18 -12.45 -15.37
CA ASP A 132 3.45 -13.45 -14.58
C ASP A 132 4.16 -14.82 -14.55
N GLU A 133 4.80 -15.19 -15.66
CA GLU A 133 5.62 -16.40 -15.78
C GLU A 133 6.86 -16.41 -14.88
N ASP A 134 7.38 -15.23 -14.55
CA ASP A 134 8.58 -15.04 -13.73
C ASP A 134 8.27 -14.67 -12.27
N ARG A 135 6.99 -14.53 -11.88
CA ARG A 135 6.61 -14.10 -10.51
C ARG A 135 7.17 -15.00 -9.42
N ASN A 136 7.35 -16.29 -9.71
CA ASN A 136 7.91 -17.26 -8.77
C ASN A 136 9.45 -17.26 -8.76
N ASN A 137 10.08 -16.58 -9.71
CA ASN A 137 11.53 -16.53 -9.90
C ASN A 137 12.14 -15.26 -9.27
N GLY A 138 11.31 -14.43 -8.64
CA GLY A 138 11.72 -13.20 -7.97
C GLY A 138 12.06 -12.07 -8.95
N ILE A 139 13.02 -11.22 -8.58
CA ILE A 139 13.43 -10.08 -9.40
C ILE A 139 14.26 -10.56 -10.60
N PRO A 140 13.94 -10.16 -11.85
CA PRO A 140 14.71 -10.51 -13.03
C PRO A 140 16.19 -10.15 -12.90
N ILE A 141 17.08 -11.07 -13.28
CA ILE A 141 18.54 -10.85 -13.23
C ILE A 141 18.99 -9.64 -14.05
N THR A 142 18.25 -9.32 -15.13
CA THR A 142 18.47 -8.13 -15.95
C THR A 142 18.24 -6.85 -15.14
N ALA A 143 17.16 -6.78 -14.36
CA ALA A 143 16.87 -5.65 -13.49
C ALA A 143 17.93 -5.50 -12.38
N LEU A 144 18.38 -6.60 -11.79
CA LEU A 144 19.47 -6.58 -10.82
C LEU A 144 20.76 -6.02 -11.43
N ARG A 145 21.14 -6.49 -12.62
CA ARG A 145 22.31 -5.96 -13.35
C ARG A 145 22.20 -4.46 -13.58
N GLU A 146 21.03 -3.97 -14.00
CA GLU A 146 20.81 -2.53 -14.18
C GLU A 146 20.99 -1.76 -12.86
N ILE A 147 20.39 -2.22 -11.76
CA ILE A 147 20.51 -1.58 -10.44
C ILE A 147 21.98 -1.50 -10.01
N PHE A 148 22.72 -2.61 -10.07
CA PHE A 148 24.12 -2.65 -9.64
C PHE A 148 25.00 -1.76 -10.51
N LEU A 149 24.91 -1.89 -11.83
CA LEU A 149 25.73 -1.12 -12.75
C LEU A 149 25.46 0.39 -12.61
N LEU A 150 24.20 0.80 -12.59
CA LEU A 150 23.86 2.22 -12.53
C LEU A 150 24.10 2.85 -11.14
N ARG A 151 24.16 2.05 -10.07
CA ARG A 151 24.52 2.53 -8.73
C ARG A 151 26.01 2.89 -8.63
N ASP A 152 26.86 2.12 -9.31
CA ASP A 152 28.31 2.33 -9.31
C ASP A 152 28.76 3.36 -10.35
N LEU A 153 28.04 3.48 -11.47
CA LEU A 153 28.34 4.43 -12.54
C LEU A 153 27.94 5.86 -12.16
N LYS A 154 28.94 6.66 -11.73
CA LYS A 154 28.77 8.09 -11.40
C LYS A 154 29.46 8.97 -12.43
N HIS A 155 28.69 9.49 -13.39
CA HIS A 155 29.22 10.38 -14.42
C HIS A 155 28.20 11.47 -14.78
N ARG A 156 28.69 12.68 -15.14
CA ARG A 156 27.84 13.85 -15.42
C ARG A 156 26.83 13.67 -16.57
N ASN A 157 27.11 12.74 -17.49
CA ASN A 157 26.27 12.44 -18.65
C ASN A 157 25.50 11.12 -18.51
N VAL A 158 25.47 10.53 -17.32
CA VAL A 158 24.75 9.28 -17.04
C VAL A 158 23.78 9.55 -15.90
N VAL A 159 22.50 9.21 -16.13
CA VAL A 159 21.46 9.34 -15.10
C VAL A 159 21.81 8.42 -13.93
N ARG A 160 21.77 8.97 -12.72
CA ARG A 160 22.10 8.20 -11.52
C ARG A 160 20.88 7.52 -10.92
N VAL A 161 21.11 6.31 -10.41
CA VAL A 161 20.22 5.68 -9.42
C VAL A 161 20.54 6.27 -8.06
N LEU A 162 19.51 6.81 -7.42
CA LEU A 162 19.58 7.44 -6.11
C LEU A 162 19.29 6.42 -5.00
N ASP A 163 18.28 5.58 -5.21
CA ASP A 163 17.83 4.59 -4.24
C ASP A 163 16.99 3.49 -4.92
N VAL A 164 16.59 2.49 -4.13
CA VAL A 164 15.57 1.49 -4.49
C VAL A 164 14.41 1.60 -3.50
N ALA A 165 13.20 1.69 -4.05
CA ALA A 165 11.97 1.67 -3.27
C ALA A 165 11.19 0.37 -3.51
N VAL A 166 10.48 -0.09 -2.49
CA VAL A 166 9.67 -1.31 -2.53
C VAL A 166 8.25 -1.03 -2.02
N GLY A 167 7.28 -1.77 -2.53
CA GLY A 167 5.91 -1.79 -2.02
C GLY A 167 5.64 -3.01 -1.15
N ASP A 168 4.37 -3.25 -0.87
CA ASP A 168 3.90 -4.37 -0.05
C ASP A 168 4.04 -5.72 -0.78
N GLU A 169 3.93 -5.73 -2.11
CA GLU A 169 4.01 -6.94 -2.92
C GLU A 169 5.45 -7.23 -3.38
N LEU A 170 5.81 -8.51 -3.49
CA LEU A 170 7.17 -8.94 -3.90
C LEU A 170 7.63 -8.38 -5.26
N HIS A 171 6.69 -8.00 -6.10
CA HIS A 171 6.96 -7.47 -7.44
C HIS A 171 6.88 -5.94 -7.53
N ASP A 172 6.55 -5.27 -6.43
CA ASP A 172 6.56 -3.82 -6.34
C ASP A 172 7.98 -3.32 -6.07
N VAL A 173 8.81 -3.32 -7.10
CA VAL A 173 10.19 -2.84 -7.03
C VAL A 173 10.39 -1.65 -7.95
N TYR A 174 10.95 -0.58 -7.41
CA TYR A 174 11.12 0.69 -8.09
C TYR A 174 12.56 1.17 -7.99
N MET A 175 13.14 1.57 -9.12
CA MET A 175 14.41 2.27 -9.15
C MET A 175 14.12 3.77 -9.05
N VAL A 176 14.66 4.41 -8.01
CA VAL A 176 14.56 5.86 -7.79
C VAL A 176 15.73 6.52 -8.50
N MET A 177 15.45 7.32 -9.53
CA MET A 177 16.45 7.89 -10.43
C MET A 177 16.37 9.42 -10.46
N GLU A 178 17.47 10.07 -10.86
CA GLU A 178 17.45 11.51 -11.15
C GLU A 178 16.41 11.81 -12.24
N TYR A 179 15.57 12.81 -11.99
CA TYR A 179 14.68 13.35 -13.02
C TYR A 179 15.48 14.24 -13.98
N ALA A 180 15.34 14.00 -15.28
CA ALA A 180 15.91 14.82 -16.33
C ALA A 180 14.80 15.32 -17.24
N GLU A 181 14.72 16.63 -17.42
CA GLU A 181 13.76 17.28 -18.30
C GLU A 181 14.46 17.68 -19.60
N GLN A 182 13.87 17.29 -20.74
CA GLN A 182 14.34 17.78 -22.02
C GLN A 182 13.73 19.17 -22.25
N VAL A 183 14.57 20.19 -22.18
CA VAL A 183 14.19 21.52 -22.64
C VAL A 183 14.23 21.48 -24.17
N GLY A 184 13.06 21.64 -24.80
CA GLY A 184 12.97 21.71 -26.26
C GLY A 184 13.77 22.89 -26.83
N PRO A 185 14.13 22.84 -28.12
CA PRO A 185 14.73 23.99 -28.82
C PRO A 185 13.77 25.18 -28.89
#